data_AF-A0A2K9ALM3-F1
#
_entry.id   AF-A0A2K9ALM3-F1
#
_cell.length_a   1.000
_cell.length_b   1.000
_cell.length_c   1.000
_cell.angle_alpha   90.00
_cell.angle_beta   90.00
_cell.angle_gamma   90.00
#
_symmetry.space_group_name_H-M   'P 1'
#
loop_
_entity.id
_entity.type
_entity.pdbx_description
1 polymer ?
#
loop_
_entity_poly.entity_id
_entity_poly.type
_entity_poly.pdbx_seq_one_letter_code
_entity_poly.pdbx_strand_id
1 'polypeptide(L)'
;MTYKLSKGTYYIGDPAYIIRKTQKGDQFIKKLWDLFYKDMNKFHKIELDGILLYLMRTEGGDGIFDGVGTDTGVFMIVEMSQLKDEDIFKQNIEPRGCKIITLEEEKIIEVIDYNLEIKGVLKIETH
;
A
#
# COMPACT_ATOMS: atom_id res chain seq x y z
N MET A 1 -4.81 15.03 0.94
CA MET A 1 -3.68 15.19 -0.01
C MET A 1 -3.94 14.25 -1.18
N THR A 2 -3.57 14.63 -2.41
CA THR A 2 -3.87 13.84 -3.61
C THR A 2 -2.57 13.48 -4.33
N TYR A 3 -2.53 12.30 -4.94
CA TYR A 3 -1.45 11.88 -5.82
C TYR A 3 -2.00 11.35 -7.13
N LYS A 4 -1.10 11.10 -8.08
CA LYS A 4 -1.39 10.49 -9.38
C LYS A 4 -0.75 9.11 -9.44
N LEU A 5 -1.54 8.12 -9.81
CA LEU A 5 -1.10 6.78 -10.17
C LEU A 5 -1.06 6.69 -11.69
N SER A 6 0.08 6.34 -12.26
CA SER A 6 0.19 6.05 -13.70
C SER A 6 -0.58 4.77 -14.04
N LYS A 7 -0.81 4.54 -15.34
CA LYS A 7 -1.29 3.24 -15.81
C LYS A 7 -0.37 2.12 -15.30
N GLY A 8 -0.95 0.97 -14.95
CA GLY A 8 -0.23 -0.15 -14.37
C GLY A 8 -1.08 -1.01 -13.45
N THR A 9 -0.49 -2.08 -12.93
CA THR A 9 -1.16 -2.98 -11.98
C THR A 9 -0.64 -2.72 -10.58
N TYR A 10 -1.55 -2.48 -9.65
CA TYR A 10 -1.25 -2.05 -8.28
C TYR A 10 -1.73 -3.08 -7.27
N TYR A 11 -0.88 -3.35 -6.29
CA TYR A 11 -1.25 -3.99 -5.05
C TYR A 11 -1.79 -2.94 -4.08
N ILE A 12 -2.86 -3.28 -3.36
CA ILE A 12 -3.43 -2.51 -2.26
C ILE A 12 -3.64 -3.46 -1.07
N GLY A 13 -2.88 -3.24 0.01
CA GLY A 13 -3.04 -4.00 1.24
C GLY A 13 -1.93 -3.76 2.25
N ASP A 14 -1.86 -4.63 3.25
CA ASP A 14 -0.89 -4.51 4.33
C ASP A 14 0.57 -4.70 3.83
N PRO A 15 1.51 -3.78 4.14
CA PRO A 15 2.93 -3.97 3.86
C PRO A 15 3.50 -5.32 4.30
N ALA A 16 3.14 -5.78 5.50
CA ALA A 16 3.64 -7.02 6.08
C ALA A 16 3.13 -8.26 5.33
N TYR A 17 2.04 -8.13 4.57
CA TYR A 17 1.54 -9.22 3.74
C TYR A 17 2.41 -9.44 2.51
N ILE A 18 2.87 -8.38 1.84
CA ILE A 18 3.62 -8.48 0.58
C ILE A 18 5.13 -8.61 0.78
N ILE A 19 5.66 -8.06 1.88
CA ILE A 19 7.07 -8.15 2.22
C ILE A 19 7.37 -9.54 2.84
N ARG A 20 8.43 -10.20 2.38
CA ARG A 20 8.86 -11.50 2.90
C ARG A 20 9.65 -11.34 4.20
N LYS A 21 9.52 -12.31 5.09
CA LYS A 21 10.30 -12.42 6.33
C LYS A 21 11.70 -12.98 6.02
N THR A 22 12.50 -12.21 5.31
CA THR A 22 13.92 -12.46 5.04
C THR A 22 14.74 -11.33 5.66
N GLN A 23 16.08 -11.49 5.76
CA GLN A 23 16.92 -10.41 6.27
C GLN A 23 16.75 -9.09 5.50
N LYS A 24 16.65 -9.15 4.16
CA LYS A 24 16.43 -7.95 3.34
C LYS A 24 15.01 -7.40 3.50
N GLY A 25 14.00 -8.27 3.55
CA GLY A 25 12.61 -7.86 3.78
C GLY A 25 12.42 -7.19 5.15
N ASP A 26 13.04 -7.74 6.20
CA ASP A 26 13.02 -7.16 7.55
C ASP A 26 13.73 -5.80 7.59
N GLN A 27 14.84 -5.64 6.85
CA GLN A 27 15.50 -4.34 6.70
C GLN A 27 14.62 -3.34 5.95
N PHE A 28 13.99 -3.77 4.85
CA PHE A 28 13.11 -2.92 4.05
C PHE A 28 11.92 -2.43 4.86
N ILE A 29 11.20 -3.34 5.54
CA ILE A 29 10.02 -2.98 6.34
C ILE A 29 10.39 -2.09 7.54
N LYS A 30 11.56 -2.29 8.15
CA LYS A 30 12.04 -1.40 9.21
C LYS A 30 12.27 0.03 8.71
N LYS A 31 12.96 0.19 7.57
CA LYS A 31 13.16 1.52 6.95
C LYS A 31 11.81 2.17 6.60
N LEU A 32 10.87 1.39 6.07
CA LEU A 32 9.53 1.84 5.76
C LEU A 32 8.83 2.41 7.01
N TRP A 33 8.85 1.67 8.12
CA TRP A 33 8.27 2.11 9.38
C TRP A 33 8.95 3.33 9.98
N ASP A 34 10.28 3.40 9.95
CA ASP A 34 11.04 4.57 10.39
C ASP A 34 10.68 5.84 9.61
N LEU A 35 10.22 5.70 8.36
CA LEU A 35 9.76 6.83 7.53
C LEU A 35 8.28 7.16 7.79
N PHE A 36 7.41 6.16 7.76
CA PHE A 36 5.96 6.34 7.89
C PHE A 36 5.56 6.85 9.28
N TYR A 37 6.11 6.29 10.35
CA TYR A 37 5.73 6.65 11.72
C TYR A 37 6.23 8.03 12.18
N LYS A 38 7.06 8.72 11.39
CA LYS A 38 7.39 10.14 11.64
C LYS A 38 6.15 11.03 11.58
N ASP A 39 5.15 10.66 10.77
CA ASP A 39 3.89 11.41 10.64
C ASP A 39 2.75 10.50 10.15
N MET A 40 2.41 9.46 10.91
CA MET A 40 1.48 8.41 10.47
C MET A 40 0.04 8.86 10.14
N ASN A 41 -0.34 10.09 10.48
CA ASN A 41 -1.69 10.62 10.24
C ASN A 41 -1.82 11.32 8.87
N LYS A 42 -0.76 11.30 8.05
CA LYS A 42 -0.80 11.80 6.68
C LYS A 42 -0.84 10.66 5.66
N PHE A 43 -1.43 10.95 4.51
CA PHE A 43 -1.25 10.13 3.32
C PHE A 43 0.15 10.40 2.75
N HIS A 44 0.99 9.38 2.68
CA HIS A 44 2.38 9.52 2.27
C HIS A 44 2.63 9.01 0.85
N LYS A 45 3.58 9.64 0.18
CA LYS A 45 4.28 9.12 -1.01
C LYS A 45 5.76 9.01 -0.64
N ILE A 46 6.25 7.78 -0.49
CA ILE A 46 7.62 7.47 -0.05
C ILE A 46 8.33 6.77 -1.20
N GLU A 47 9.54 7.24 -1.53
CA GLU A 47 10.46 6.51 -2.39
C GLU A 47 11.48 5.78 -1.49
N LEU A 48 11.50 4.46 -1.55
CA LEU A 48 12.36 3.61 -0.72
C LEU A 48 13.06 2.57 -1.59
N ASP A 49 14.39 2.61 -1.60
CA ASP A 49 15.25 1.71 -2.38
C ASP A 49 14.82 1.62 -3.88
N GLY A 50 14.38 2.75 -4.45
CA GLY A 50 13.93 2.87 -5.85
C GLY A 50 12.47 2.45 -6.11
N ILE A 51 11.71 2.17 -5.05
CA ILE A 51 10.29 1.76 -5.13
C ILE A 51 9.42 2.88 -4.59
N LEU A 52 8.37 3.21 -5.34
CA LEU A 52 7.42 4.24 -4.97
C LEU A 52 6.21 3.65 -4.24
N LEU A 53 6.06 4.01 -2.97
CA LEU A 53 5.06 3.51 -2.05
C LEU A 53 4.09 4.63 -1.66
N TYR A 54 2.79 4.35 -1.69
CA TYR A 54 1.77 5.24 -1.14
C TYR A 54 1.18 4.61 0.11
N LEU A 55 1.26 5.29 1.25
CA LEU A 55 0.90 4.71 2.55
C LEU A 55 -0.09 5.58 3.29
N MET A 56 -1.06 4.94 3.92
CA MET A 56 -2.01 5.59 4.80
C MET A 56 -2.34 4.70 5.98
N ARG A 57 -2.72 5.34 7.09
CA ARG A 57 -3.30 4.66 8.24
C ARG A 57 -4.81 4.49 8.04
N THR A 58 -5.37 3.39 8.52
CA THR A 58 -6.82 3.18 8.66
C THR A 58 -7.35 3.92 9.90
N GLU A 59 -8.63 4.31 9.89
CA GLU A 59 -9.28 4.94 11.06
C GLU A 59 -9.43 3.92 12.20
N GLY A 60 -10.00 2.76 11.90
CA GLY A 60 -10.26 1.68 12.85
C GLY A 60 -9.02 0.90 13.31
N GLY A 61 -7.85 1.18 12.74
CA GLY A 61 -6.63 0.41 12.99
C GLY A 61 -6.69 -0.97 12.32
N ASP A 62 -6.40 -2.02 13.07
CA ASP A 62 -6.37 -3.39 12.55
C ASP A 62 -7.78 -3.88 12.19
N GLY A 63 -7.91 -4.59 11.07
CA GLY A 63 -9.23 -5.03 10.62
C GLY A 63 -9.26 -5.48 9.16
N ILE A 64 -10.48 -5.64 8.63
CA ILE A 64 -10.74 -5.95 7.23
C ILE A 64 -11.69 -4.91 6.67
N PHE A 65 -11.25 -4.18 5.65
CA PHE A 65 -11.99 -3.08 5.04
C PHE A 65 -12.13 -3.31 3.54
N ASP A 66 -13.36 -3.47 3.05
CA ASP A 66 -13.66 -3.83 1.66
C ASP A 66 -12.83 -5.04 1.15
N GLY A 67 -12.59 -6.03 2.01
CA GLY A 67 -11.80 -7.22 1.69
C GLY A 67 -10.28 -7.05 1.76
N VAL A 68 -9.77 -5.87 2.12
CA VAL A 68 -8.36 -5.62 2.42
C VAL A 68 -8.13 -5.76 3.92
N GLY A 69 -7.33 -6.75 4.32
CA GLY A 69 -6.95 -6.98 5.71
C GLY A 69 -5.68 -6.23 6.07
N THR A 70 -5.60 -5.73 7.31
CA THR A 70 -4.39 -5.17 7.89
C THR A 70 -4.26 -5.55 9.37
N ASP A 71 -3.05 -5.92 9.79
CA ASP A 71 -2.67 -6.18 11.19
C ASP A 71 -1.73 -5.11 11.75
N THR A 72 -1.56 -4.01 11.00
CA THR A 72 -0.76 -2.84 11.37
C THR A 72 -1.57 -1.54 11.36
N GLY A 73 -2.83 -1.60 10.94
CA GLY A 73 -3.66 -0.43 10.64
C GLY A 73 -3.10 0.43 9.51
N VAL A 74 -2.36 -0.17 8.57
CA VAL A 74 -1.71 0.55 7.46
C VAL A 74 -2.03 -0.12 6.13
N PHE A 75 -2.44 0.69 5.17
CA PHE A 75 -2.51 0.30 3.77
C PHE A 75 -1.35 0.85 2.98
N MET A 76 -0.84 0.03 2.08
CA MET A 76 0.14 0.39 1.08
C MET A 76 -0.41 0.13 -0.31
N ILE A 77 -0.24 1.13 -1.18
CA ILE A 77 -0.44 1.03 -2.62
C ILE A 77 0.93 1.06 -3.28
N VAL A 78 1.22 0.08 -4.13
CA VAL A 78 2.47 -0.01 -4.89
C VAL A 78 2.23 -0.65 -6.24
N GLU A 79 2.91 -0.17 -7.27
CA GLU A 79 2.85 -0.77 -8.60
C GLU A 79 3.65 -2.08 -8.60
N MET A 80 3.01 -3.19 -8.98
CA MET A 80 3.59 -4.53 -8.86
C MET A 80 4.83 -4.72 -9.74
N SER A 81 4.94 -3.98 -10.85
CA SER A 81 6.10 -4.05 -11.76
C SER A 81 7.42 -3.62 -11.08
N GLN A 82 7.35 -2.87 -9.98
CA GLN A 82 8.50 -2.40 -9.21
C GLN A 82 9.03 -3.48 -8.24
N LEU A 83 8.23 -4.50 -7.92
CA LEU A 83 8.50 -5.47 -6.86
C LEU A 83 9.31 -6.68 -7.34
N LYS A 84 10.43 -6.44 -8.03
CA LYS A 84 11.21 -7.49 -8.70
C LYS A 84 12.17 -8.25 -7.78
N ASP A 85 12.52 -7.70 -6.62
CA ASP A 85 13.43 -8.35 -5.68
C ASP A 85 12.67 -9.44 -4.91
N GLU A 86 12.89 -10.70 -5.30
CA GLU A 86 12.24 -11.85 -4.68
C GLU A 86 12.69 -12.08 -3.23
N ASP A 87 13.83 -11.55 -2.79
CA ASP A 87 14.23 -11.64 -1.38
C ASP A 87 13.35 -10.74 -0.52
N ILE A 88 12.91 -9.60 -1.05
CA ILE A 88 12.10 -8.60 -0.34
C ILE A 88 10.61 -8.86 -0.51
N PHE A 89 10.14 -9.17 -1.73
CA PHE A 89 8.71 -9.21 -2.05
C PHE A 89 8.23 -10.58 -2.51
N LYS A 90 6.99 -10.91 -2.14
CA LYS A 90 6.28 -12.06 -2.70
C LYS A 90 5.92 -11.79 -4.16
N GLN A 91 6.20 -12.75 -5.05
CA GLN A 91 5.95 -12.62 -6.49
C GLN A 91 4.57 -13.12 -6.93
N ASN A 92 4.03 -14.13 -6.25
CA ASN A 92 2.74 -14.74 -6.59
C ASN A 92 1.69 -14.40 -5.54
N ILE A 93 1.10 -13.21 -5.67
CA ILE A 93 0.12 -12.70 -4.72
C ILE A 93 -1.27 -13.06 -5.21
N GLU A 94 -1.98 -13.87 -4.43
CA GLU A 94 -3.42 -14.04 -4.62
C GLU A 94 -4.17 -12.88 -3.96
N PRO A 95 -5.26 -12.36 -4.56
CA PRO A 95 -6.05 -11.26 -4.00
C PRO A 95 -6.93 -11.74 -2.84
N ARG A 96 -6.31 -12.26 -1.78
CA ARG A 96 -6.95 -12.69 -0.53
C ARG A 96 -6.46 -11.79 0.59
N GLY A 97 -7.36 -10.99 1.16
CA GLY A 97 -6.99 -9.98 2.15
C GLY A 97 -6.24 -8.78 1.55
N CYS A 98 -6.21 -8.65 0.24
CA CYS A 98 -5.67 -7.52 -0.50
C CYS A 98 -6.43 -7.34 -1.82
N LYS A 99 -6.30 -6.18 -2.45
CA LYS A 99 -6.81 -5.93 -3.79
C LYS A 99 -5.65 -5.79 -4.77
N ILE A 100 -5.86 -6.31 -5.97
CA ILE A 100 -5.02 -6.07 -7.13
C ILE A 100 -5.89 -5.40 -8.17
N ILE A 101 -5.50 -4.20 -8.61
CA ILE A 101 -6.25 -3.44 -9.61
C ILE A 101 -5.36 -3.09 -10.79
N THR A 102 -5.92 -3.06 -11.99
CA THR A 102 -5.23 -2.57 -13.18
C THR A 102 -5.84 -1.23 -13.59
N LEU A 103 -4.98 -0.24 -13.77
CA LEU A 103 -5.33 1.08 -14.26
C LEU A 103 -4.93 1.18 -15.73
N GLU A 104 -5.91 1.36 -16.61
CA GLU A 104 -5.67 1.54 -18.06
C GLU A 104 -5.16 2.96 -18.40
N GLU A 105 -5.36 3.91 -17.49
CA GLU A 105 -4.97 5.31 -17.61
C GLU A 105 -4.54 5.88 -16.25
N GLU A 106 -3.99 7.09 -16.26
CA GLU A 106 -3.65 7.79 -15.01
C GLU A 106 -4.90 8.03 -14.17
N LYS A 107 -4.83 7.73 -12.87
CA LYS A 107 -5.91 8.01 -11.91
C LYS A 107 -5.41 8.85 -10.75
N ILE A 108 -6.33 9.61 -10.16
CA ILE A 108 -6.08 10.33 -8.91
C ILE A 108 -6.39 9.39 -7.76
N ILE A 109 -5.45 9.34 -6.81
CA ILE A 109 -5.62 8.68 -5.52
C ILE A 109 -5.62 9.73 -4.42
N GLU A 110 -6.52 9.57 -3.45
CA GLU A 110 -6.61 10.44 -2.31
C GLU A 110 -7.08 9.72 -1.05
N VAL A 111 -6.82 10.36 0.09
CA VAL A 111 -7.31 9.92 1.40
C VAL A 111 -8.10 11.06 2.01
N ILE A 112 -9.36 10.79 2.33
CA ILE A 112 -10.31 11.72 2.94
C ILE A 112 -10.85 11.07 4.21
N ASP A 113 -10.58 11.68 5.36
CA ASP A 113 -10.97 11.15 6.68
C ASP A 113 -10.58 9.67 6.83
N TYR A 114 -9.32 9.36 6.54
CA TYR A 114 -8.75 8.00 6.54
C TYR A 114 -9.40 7.00 5.56
N ASN A 115 -10.27 7.43 4.66
CA ASN A 115 -10.84 6.58 3.62
C ASN A 115 -10.05 6.72 2.33
N LEU A 116 -9.73 5.59 1.70
CA LEU A 116 -8.99 5.54 0.44
C LEU A 116 -9.94 5.71 -0.74
N GLU A 117 -9.63 6.61 -1.66
CA GLU A 117 -10.33 6.73 -2.94
C GLU A 117 -9.34 6.73 -4.11
N ILE A 118 -9.60 5.88 -5.11
CA ILE A 118 -9.00 5.94 -6.44
C ILE A 118 -10.14 6.29 -7.41
N LYS A 119 -10.13 7.52 -7.93
CA LYS A 119 -11.30 8.11 -8.59
C LYS A 119 -11.84 7.26 -9.73
N GLY A 120 -13.10 6.87 -9.60
CA GLY A 120 -13.82 6.06 -10.59
C GLY A 120 -13.38 4.59 -10.66
N VAL A 121 -12.59 4.12 -9.70
CA VAL A 121 -12.07 2.74 -9.68
C VAL A 121 -12.41 2.04 -8.37
N LEU A 122 -12.08 2.66 -7.24
CA LEU A 122 -12.16 2.01 -5.93
C LEU A 122 -12.38 3.04 -4.82
N LYS A 123 -13.17 2.68 -3.82
CA LYS A 123 -13.29 3.39 -2.55
C LYS A 123 -13.25 2.38 -1.41
N ILE A 124 -12.41 2.60 -0.39
CA ILE A 124 -12.34 1.78 0.82
C ILE A 124 -12.58 2.67 2.03
N GLU A 125 -13.61 2.35 2.80
CA GLU A 125 -13.92 3.02 4.06
C GLU A 125 -13.26 2.27 5.22
N THR A 126 -12.67 2.99 6.17
CA THR A 126 -11.79 2.37 7.19
C THR A 126 -12.23 2.56 8.65
N HIS A 127 -13.50 2.94 8.87
CA HIS A 127 -14.11 3.11 10.19
C HIS A 127 -14.66 1.81 10.79
#